data_AF-A0AAI8VSX3-F1
#
_entry.id   AF-A0AAI8VSX3-F1
#
_cell.length_a   1.000
_cell.length_b   1.000
_cell.length_c   1.000
_cell.angle_alpha   90.00
_cell.angle_beta   90.00
_cell.angle_gamma   90.00
#
_symmetry.space_group_name_H-M   'P 1'
#
loop_
_entity.id
_entity.type
_entity.pdbx_description
1 polymer ?
#
loop_
_entity_poly.entity_id
_entity_poly.type
_entity_poly.pdbx_seq_one_letter_code
_entity_poly.pdbx_strand_id
1 'polypeptide(L)'
;MLVFRIAAVAITALLSTPALACQCNTGGTINDVQTVYCCGQLGGTATGGNQCEAASISEHLSNFRSCCGGGSDCDFPKEKRDGFETVVVN
;
A
#
# COMPACT_ATOMS: atom_id res chain seq x y z
N MET A 1 -10.09 -48.65 -7.31
CA MET A 1 -9.51 -47.77 -6.26
C MET A 1 -8.50 -46.83 -6.89
N LEU A 2 -8.95 -45.76 -7.55
CA LEU A 2 -8.06 -44.78 -8.19
C LEU A 2 -8.76 -43.43 -8.38
N VAL A 3 -9.55 -43.00 -7.40
CA VAL A 3 -10.25 -41.71 -7.41
C VAL A 3 -9.83 -40.78 -6.27
N PHE A 4 -8.81 -41.16 -5.50
CA PHE A 4 -8.18 -40.29 -4.49
C PHE A 4 -6.94 -39.58 -5.04
N ARG A 5 -7.11 -38.87 -6.15
CA ARG A 5 -6.11 -37.92 -6.68
C ARG A 5 -6.82 -36.64 -7.09
N ILE A 6 -7.71 -36.14 -6.22
CA ILE A 6 -8.38 -34.87 -6.50
C ILE A 6 -7.40 -33.77 -6.08
N ALA A 7 -6.96 -33.06 -7.11
CA ALA A 7 -6.01 -31.95 -7.11
C ALA A 7 -6.19 -31.00 -5.92
N ALA A 8 -5.12 -30.84 -5.14
CA ALA A 8 -4.98 -29.69 -4.27
C ALA A 8 -4.74 -28.46 -5.15
N VAL A 9 -5.81 -27.75 -5.50
CA VAL A 9 -5.71 -26.43 -6.13
C VAL A 9 -5.28 -25.46 -5.03
N ALA A 10 -3.99 -25.16 -4.98
CA ALA A 10 -3.45 -24.11 -4.11
C ALA A 10 -3.97 -22.75 -4.59
N ILE A 11 -4.79 -22.09 -3.77
CA ILE A 11 -5.19 -20.71 -4.01
C ILE A 11 -4.02 -19.83 -3.57
N THR A 12 -3.11 -19.52 -4.50
CA THR A 12 -2.19 -18.39 -4.32
C THR A 12 -3.00 -17.12 -4.51
N ALA A 13 -3.46 -16.50 -3.42
CA ALA A 13 -3.88 -15.11 -3.47
C ALA A 13 -2.65 -14.29 -3.84
N LEU A 14 -2.51 -13.95 -5.12
CA LEU A 14 -1.59 -12.93 -5.55
C LEU A 14 -2.06 -11.66 -4.87
N LEU A 15 -1.31 -11.22 -3.85
CA LEU A 15 -1.44 -9.89 -3.26
C LEU A 15 -1.06 -8.90 -4.37
N SER A 16 -1.99 -8.63 -5.28
CA SER A 16 -1.93 -7.50 -6.17
C SER A 16 -2.13 -6.28 -5.29
N THR A 17 -1.07 -5.85 -4.60
CA THR A 17 -1.00 -4.45 -4.18
C THR A 17 -1.06 -3.67 -5.48
N PRO A 18 -2.11 -2.86 -5.73
CA PRO A 18 -2.03 -1.93 -6.83
C PRO A 18 -0.72 -1.16 -6.62
N ALA A 19 0.05 -0.92 -7.68
CA ALA A 19 1.20 -0.03 -7.63
C ALA A 19 0.65 1.37 -7.32
N LEU A 20 0.32 1.59 -6.04
CA LEU A 20 -0.22 2.82 -5.52
C LEU A 20 0.94 3.79 -5.58
N ALA A 21 0.68 5.01 -6.04
CA ALA A 21 1.66 6.07 -5.99
C ALA A 21 1.22 7.04 -4.89
N CYS A 22 2.09 7.31 -3.93
CA CYS A 22 1.81 8.21 -2.82
C CYS A 22 2.07 9.65 -3.21
N GLN A 23 1.11 10.51 -2.89
CA GLN A 23 1.24 11.94 -3.02
C GLN A 23 0.93 12.61 -1.68
N CYS A 24 1.67 13.68 -1.36
CA CYS A 24 1.36 14.57 -0.26
C CYS A 24 0.14 15.42 -0.62
N ASN A 25 -0.82 15.49 0.29
CA ASN A 25 -2.01 16.32 0.15
C ASN A 25 -2.14 17.20 1.40
N THR A 26 -1.91 18.50 1.25
CA THR A 26 -1.99 19.48 2.33
C THR A 26 -3.25 20.31 2.15
N GLY A 27 -4.28 20.03 2.96
CA GLY A 27 -5.53 20.80 2.93
C GLY A 27 -6.35 20.64 1.64
N GLY A 28 -6.25 19.50 0.95
CA GLY A 28 -6.97 19.21 -0.30
C GLY A 28 -6.17 19.53 -1.56
N THR A 29 -4.96 20.09 -1.43
CA THR A 29 -4.08 20.42 -2.56
C THR A 29 -2.89 19.47 -2.61
N ILE A 30 -2.62 18.93 -3.81
CA ILE A 30 -1.44 18.12 -4.09
C ILE A 30 -0.17 18.97 -3.97
N ASN A 31 0.84 18.45 -3.27
CA ASN A 31 2.15 19.07 -3.17
C ASN A 31 3.23 18.15 -3.76
N ASP A 32 3.51 18.32 -5.05
CA ASP A 32 4.49 17.51 -5.80
C ASP A 32 5.91 17.70 -5.27
N VAL A 33 6.31 18.94 -4.95
CA VAL A 33 7.65 19.24 -4.43
C VAL A 33 7.89 18.54 -3.10
N GLN A 34 6.90 18.61 -2.20
CA GLN A 34 6.98 17.91 -0.91
C GLN A 34 6.92 16.39 -1.09
N THR A 35 6.15 15.89 -2.05
CA THR A 35 6.10 14.46 -2.39
C THR A 35 7.46 13.92 -2.77
N VAL A 36 8.16 14.57 -3.72
CA VAL A 36 9.48 14.14 -4.17
C VAL A 36 10.52 14.25 -3.05
N TYR A 37 10.47 15.33 -2.28
CA TYR A 37 11.35 15.52 -1.12
C TYR A 37 11.17 14.41 -0.08
N CYS A 38 9.94 14.17 0.36
CA CYS A 38 9.62 13.14 1.36
C CYS A 38 9.91 11.73 0.84
N CYS A 39 9.66 11.47 -0.45
CA CYS A 39 9.99 10.20 -1.07
C CYS A 39 11.50 9.94 -1.02
N GLY A 40 12.32 10.93 -1.43
CA GLY A 40 13.77 10.81 -1.40
C GLY A 40 14.36 10.68 0.00
N GLN A 41 13.79 11.37 0.99
CA GLN A 41 14.21 11.24 2.40
C GLN A 41 14.01 9.82 2.95
N LEU A 42 13.00 9.09 2.45
CA LEU A 42 12.69 7.73 2.89
C LEU A 42 13.33 6.65 2.00
N GLY A 43 14.21 7.03 1.07
CA GLY A 43 14.82 6.10 0.12
C GLY A 43 13.83 5.56 -0.92
N GLY A 44 12.71 6.24 -1.11
CA GLY A 44 11.68 5.88 -2.08
C GLY A 44 12.04 6.24 -3.52
N THR A 45 11.38 5.58 -4.46
CA THR A 45 11.51 5.86 -5.90
C THR A 45 10.39 6.79 -6.37
N ALA A 46 10.74 7.91 -7.00
CA ALA A 46 9.75 8.77 -7.62
C ALA A 46 9.29 8.18 -8.97
N THR A 47 7.97 8.11 -9.18
CA THR A 47 7.33 7.72 -10.45
C THR A 47 6.58 8.90 -11.04
N GLY A 48 6.54 8.99 -12.38
CA GLY A 48 5.87 10.10 -13.07
C GLY A 48 6.47 11.50 -12.81
N GLY A 49 7.60 11.58 -12.10
CA GLY A 49 8.28 12.83 -11.74
C GLY A 49 7.72 13.55 -10.50
N ASN A 50 6.57 13.12 -9.97
CA ASN A 50 5.87 13.84 -8.91
C ASN A 50 5.09 12.96 -7.92
N GLN A 51 5.12 11.64 -8.09
CA GLN A 51 4.51 10.69 -7.18
C GLN A 51 5.59 9.78 -6.58
N CYS A 52 5.37 9.27 -5.37
CA CYS A 52 6.26 8.30 -4.77
C CYS A 52 5.72 6.89 -5.00
N GLU A 53 6.54 5.96 -5.47
CA GLU A 53 6.17 4.56 -5.65
C GLU A 53 5.90 3.93 -4.26
N ALA A 54 4.65 3.55 -3.96
CA ALA A 54 4.27 3.14 -2.61
C ALA A 54 4.98 1.85 -2.18
N ALA A 55 5.26 0.92 -3.09
CA ALA A 55 5.99 -0.30 -2.77
C ALA A 55 7.39 0.04 -2.24
N SER A 56 8.09 0.99 -2.88
CA SER A 56 9.40 1.49 -2.47
C SER A 56 9.43 2.16 -1.10
N ILE A 57 8.28 2.57 -0.54
CA ILE A 57 8.17 3.16 0.81
C ILE A 57 7.16 2.43 1.70
N SER A 58 6.83 1.18 1.42
CA SER A 58 5.77 0.42 2.12
C SER A 58 6.00 0.36 3.64
N GLU A 59 7.26 0.21 4.06
CA GLU A 59 7.67 0.15 5.47
C GLU A 59 7.71 1.54 6.13
N HIS A 60 7.54 2.60 5.34
CA HIS A 60 7.71 3.99 5.74
C HIS A 60 6.50 4.87 5.41
N LEU A 61 5.33 4.29 5.07
CA LEU A 61 4.11 5.05 4.75
C LEU A 61 3.68 6.01 5.87
N SER A 62 3.82 5.59 7.13
CA SER A 62 3.56 6.45 8.30
C SER A 62 4.54 7.64 8.38
N ASN A 63 5.82 7.41 8.07
CA ASN A 63 6.83 8.46 8.02
C ASN A 63 6.59 9.40 6.85
N PHE A 64 6.16 8.86 5.70
CA PHE A 64 5.80 9.64 4.52
C PHE A 64 4.66 10.59 4.84
N ARG A 65 3.57 10.10 5.46
CA ARG A 65 2.46 10.94 5.91
C ARG A 65 2.91 12.01 6.91
N SER A 66 3.78 11.65 7.86
CA SER A 66 4.33 12.62 8.81
C SER A 66 5.14 13.71 8.11
N CYS A 67 5.96 13.33 7.12
CA CYS A 67 6.73 14.27 6.31
C CYS A 67 5.83 15.19 5.47
N CYS A 68 4.69 14.69 4.99
CA CYS A 68 3.67 15.50 4.32
C CYS A 68 2.89 16.43 5.26
N GLY A 69 3.21 16.51 6.56
CA GLY A 69 2.47 17.32 7.53
C GLY A 69 1.12 16.71 7.93
N GLY A 70 0.94 15.40 7.72
CA GLY A 70 -0.24 14.64 8.17
C GLY A 70 -1.22 14.23 7.07
N GLY A 71 -1.03 14.69 5.83
CA GLY A 71 -1.92 14.38 4.70
C GLY A 71 -1.21 13.70 3.53
N SER A 72 -1.67 12.50 3.17
CA SER A 72 -1.20 11.76 2.00
C SER A 72 -2.33 10.88 1.45
N ASP A 73 -2.33 10.67 0.14
CA ASP A 73 -3.29 9.80 -0.57
C ASP A 73 -3.01 8.30 -0.37
N CYS A 74 -1.82 7.94 0.12
CA CYS A 74 -1.54 6.58 0.54
C CYS A 74 -2.14 6.30 1.91
N ASP A 75 -3.13 5.41 1.92
CA ASP A 75 -3.64 4.83 3.15
C ASP A 75 -2.60 3.84 3.69
N PHE A 76 -1.95 4.21 4.78
CA PHE A 76 -1.28 3.21 5.60
C PHE A 76 -2.39 2.42 6.29
N PRO A 77 -2.36 1.06 6.28
CA PRO A 77 -3.33 0.32 7.06
C PRO A 77 -3.16 0.74 8.51
N LYS A 78 -4.10 1.56 9.00
CA LYS A 78 -4.33 1.67 10.44
C LYS A 78 -4.59 0.24 10.86
N GLU A 79 -3.92 -0.28 11.89
CA GLU A 79 -4.23 -1.59 12.44
C GLU A 79 -5.73 -1.64 12.79
N LYS A 80 -6.58 -1.98 11.82
CA LYS A 80 -7.89 -2.50 12.10
C LYS A 80 -7.57 -3.88 12.63
N ARG A 81 -7.70 -4.03 13.95
CA ARG A 81 -7.99 -5.33 14.54
C ARG A 81 -9.34 -5.79 13.99
N ASP A 82 -9.34 -6.21 12.73
CA ASP A 82 -10.48 -6.81 12.10
C ASP A 82 -10.36 -8.30 12.36
N GLY A 83 -11.09 -8.72 13.39
CA GLY A 83 -11.18 -10.11 13.79
C GLY A 83 -11.73 -10.94 12.64
N PHE A 84 -10.96 -11.97 12.29
CA PHE A 84 -11.42 -13.28 11.80
C PHE A 84 -12.93 -13.35 11.47
N GLU A 85 -13.32 -12.92 10.27
CA GLU A 85 -14.65 -13.21 9.76
C GLU A 85 -14.68 -14.65 9.26
N THR A 86 -15.25 -15.52 10.10
CA THR A 86 -15.60 -16.90 9.73
C THR A 86 -16.71 -16.85 8.68
N VAL A 87 -16.36 -16.98 7.40
CA VAL A 87 -17.40 -17.21 6.38
C VAL A 87 -17.71 -18.70 6.32
N VAL A 88 -18.77 -19.04 7.05
CA VAL A 88 -19.54 -20.28 6.92
C VAL A 88 -20.18 -20.36 5.53
N VAL A 89 -19.77 -21.40 4.80
CA VAL A 89 -20.49 -22.30 3.88
C VAL A 89 -21.85 -21.89 3.28
N ASN A 90 -21.97 -22.14 1.98
CA ASN A 90 -22.98 -23.09 1.48
C ASN A 90 -22.38 -23.99 0.40
#